data_AF-A0A958TMH5-F1
#
_entry.id   AF-A0A958TMH5-F1
#
_cell.length_a   1.000
_cell.length_b   1.000
_cell.length_c   1.000
_cell.angle_alpha   90.00
_cell.angle_beta   90.00
_cell.angle_gamma   90.00
#
_symmetry.space_group_name_H-M   'P 1'
#
loop_
_entity.id
_entity.type
_entity.pdbx_description
1 polymer ?
#
loop_
_entity_poly.entity_id
_entity_poly.type
_entity_poly.pdbx_seq_one_letter_code
_entity_poly.pdbx_strand_id
1 'polypeptide(L)'
;MVLNNIEQLLEKFDNGETTLKEEQQLRAYFAQEDVPPHLESYKAMFQYFSNTKQETFTKDVPLQTRKRIPYKWISVAAVVAIMFGAYTQLDFNKKRTLDDLTHEELLAYNQTKEALGLISSKLNQGSTSLNVLTLAGEKFDEGVQQVGQIDEFSKTTDKIFKNK
;
A
#
# COMPACT_ATOMS: atom_id res chain seq x y z
N MET A 1 49.30 -13.34 20.34
CA MET A 1 48.65 -12.43 19.38
C MET A 1 47.20 -12.83 19.01
N VAL A 2 46.68 -14.01 19.40
CA VAL A 2 45.29 -14.43 19.12
C VAL A 2 44.29 -13.99 20.20
N LEU A 3 44.73 -13.86 21.47
CA LEU A 3 43.86 -13.48 22.60
C LEU A 3 43.20 -12.11 22.41
N ASN A 4 43.98 -11.09 22.04
CA ASN A 4 43.49 -9.72 21.88
C ASN A 4 42.36 -9.60 20.85
N ASN A 5 42.31 -10.48 19.85
CA ASN A 5 41.27 -10.45 18.83
C ASN A 5 39.93 -11.00 19.35
N ILE A 6 39.94 -12.01 20.23
CA ILE A 6 38.72 -12.57 20.80
C ILE A 6 38.12 -11.63 21.85
N GLU A 7 38.96 -10.99 22.67
CA GLU A 7 38.50 -10.02 23.67
C GLU A 7 37.85 -8.80 23.02
N GLN A 8 38.46 -8.26 21.94
CA GLN A 8 37.84 -7.20 21.15
C GLN A 8 36.54 -7.64 20.48
N LEU A 9 36.45 -8.91 20.08
CA LEU A 9 35.24 -9.46 19.47
C LEU A 9 34.12 -9.65 20.49
N LEU A 10 34.46 -9.99 21.73
CA LEU A 10 33.53 -10.05 22.87
C LEU A 10 33.01 -8.66 23.24
N GLU A 11 33.88 -7.66 23.28
CA GLU A 11 33.45 -6.28 23.54
C GLU A 11 32.43 -5.80 22.48
N LYS A 12 32.69 -6.10 21.20
CA LYS A 12 31.71 -5.85 20.13
C LYS A 12 30.43 -6.66 20.30
N PHE A 13 30.52 -7.91 20.75
CA PHE A 13 29.37 -8.78 20.96
C PHE A 13 28.48 -8.23 22.08
N ASP A 14 29.09 -7.81 23.19
CA ASP A 14 28.41 -7.20 24.33
C ASP A 14 27.76 -5.85 23.94
N ASN A 15 28.38 -5.11 23.01
CA ASN A 15 27.81 -3.90 22.41
C ASN A 15 26.78 -4.15 21.29
N GLY A 16 26.57 -5.41 20.88
CA GLY A 16 25.64 -5.77 19.80
C GLY A 16 26.09 -5.36 18.39
N GLU A 17 27.38 -5.16 18.19
CA GLU A 17 27.98 -4.67 16.93
C GLU A 17 28.57 -5.78 16.05
N THR A 18 28.47 -7.05 16.47
CA THR A 18 29.03 -8.19 15.74
C THR A 18 28.22 -8.56 14.50
N THR A 19 28.94 -8.97 13.46
CA THR A 19 28.36 -9.60 12.27
C THR A 19 28.17 -11.11 12.46
N LEU A 20 27.34 -11.75 11.62
CA LEU A 20 27.12 -13.20 11.65
C LEU A 20 28.41 -14.03 11.51
N LYS A 21 29.39 -13.53 10.74
CA LYS A 21 30.69 -14.20 10.57
C LYS A 21 31.53 -14.13 11.85
N GLU A 22 31.52 -12.98 12.52
CA GLU A 22 32.21 -12.77 13.79
C GLU A 22 31.58 -13.60 14.91
N GLU A 23 30.24 -13.68 14.98
CA GLU A 23 29.58 -14.59 15.92
C GLU A 23 29.91 -16.06 15.66
N GLN A 24 30.05 -16.45 14.39
CA GLN A 24 30.46 -17.82 14.05
C GLN A 24 31.90 -18.10 14.53
N GLN A 25 32.78 -17.10 14.46
CA GLN A 25 34.14 -17.19 15.01
C GLN A 25 34.12 -17.32 16.53
N LEU A 26 33.31 -16.53 17.24
CA LEU A 26 33.14 -16.65 18.70
C LEU A 26 32.64 -18.05 19.08
N ARG A 27 31.61 -18.55 18.39
CA ARG A 27 31.08 -19.91 18.63
C ARG A 27 32.13 -20.99 18.39
N ALA A 28 32.93 -20.87 17.33
CA ALA A 28 33.99 -21.83 17.02
C ALA A 28 35.13 -21.79 18.06
N TYR A 29 35.48 -20.60 18.56
CA TYR A 29 36.48 -20.43 19.60
C TYR A 29 36.03 -21.08 20.92
N PHE A 30 34.81 -20.79 21.38
CA PHE A 30 34.25 -21.33 22.62
C PHE A 30 33.79 -22.80 22.54
N ALA A 31 33.82 -23.40 21.36
CA ALA A 31 33.65 -24.84 21.19
C ALA A 31 34.91 -25.64 21.59
N GLN A 32 36.07 -24.99 21.75
CA GLN A 32 37.32 -25.64 22.14
C GLN A 32 37.35 -25.96 23.64
N GLU A 33 38.10 -26.99 24.02
CA GLU A 33 38.22 -27.42 25.43
C GLU A 33 39.10 -26.46 26.24
N ASP A 34 40.15 -25.90 25.65
CA ASP A 34 41.12 -25.03 26.32
C ASP A 34 40.80 -23.54 26.07
N VAL A 35 40.23 -22.88 27.08
CA VAL A 35 39.84 -21.46 27.06
C VAL A 35 40.43 -20.80 28.31
N PRO A 36 40.99 -19.58 28.21
CA PRO A 36 41.54 -18.88 29.38
C PRO A 36 40.55 -18.74 30.54
N PRO A 37 40.99 -18.80 31.81
CA PRO A 37 40.11 -18.77 32.98
C PRO A 37 39.17 -17.55 33.03
N HIS A 38 39.59 -16.39 32.52
CA HIS A 38 38.77 -15.17 32.52
C HIS A 38 37.65 -15.19 31.48
N LEU A 39 37.67 -16.12 30.51
CA LEU A 39 36.67 -16.26 29.45
C LEU A 39 35.77 -17.50 29.65
N GLU A 40 35.94 -18.22 30.75
CA GLU A 40 35.21 -19.45 31.05
C GLU A 40 33.70 -19.21 31.23
N SER A 41 33.31 -18.03 31.73
CA SER A 41 31.91 -17.59 31.81
C SER A 41 31.23 -17.54 30.44
N TYR A 42 31.91 -16.98 29.43
CA TYR A 42 31.42 -16.92 28.06
C TYR A 42 31.36 -18.30 27.40
N LYS A 43 32.31 -19.19 27.72
CA LYS A 43 32.30 -20.58 27.24
C LYS A 43 31.00 -21.30 27.59
N ALA A 44 30.59 -21.24 28.86
CA ALA A 44 29.35 -21.86 29.32
C ALA A 44 28.11 -21.33 28.56
N MET A 45 28.07 -20.01 28.33
CA MET A 45 26.99 -19.34 27.59
C MET A 45 26.92 -19.78 26.11
N PHE A 46 28.05 -19.73 25.38
CA PHE A 46 28.09 -20.12 23.97
C PHE A 46 27.83 -21.62 23.75
N GLN A 47 28.26 -22.47 24.69
CA GLN A 47 27.94 -23.90 24.67
C GLN A 47 26.45 -24.14 24.92
N TYR A 48 25.85 -23.45 25.88
CA TYR A 48 24.41 -23.53 26.13
C TYR A 48 23.59 -23.18 24.87
N PHE A 49 23.90 -22.06 24.22
CA PHE A 49 23.21 -21.67 22.99
C PHE A 49 23.36 -22.69 21.85
N SER A 50 24.51 -23.35 21.77
CA SER A 50 24.75 -24.37 20.75
C SER A 50 23.92 -25.63 21.00
N ASN A 51 23.71 -25.99 22.28
CA ASN A 51 22.92 -27.15 22.68
C ASN A 51 21.41 -26.88 22.55
N THR A 52 20.92 -25.74 23.05
CA THR A 52 19.48 -25.39 23.02
C THR A 52 18.95 -25.21 21.59
N LYS A 53 19.81 -24.87 20.61
CA LYS A 53 19.42 -24.83 19.19
C LYS A 53 18.90 -26.16 18.64
N GLN A 54 19.25 -27.28 19.28
CA GLN A 54 18.80 -28.61 18.86
C GLN A 54 17.43 -28.97 19.45
N GLU A 55 16.95 -28.22 20.44
CA GLU A 55 15.64 -28.43 21.04
C GLU A 55 14.56 -27.92 20.08
N THR A 56 13.85 -28.87 19.45
CA THR A 56 12.68 -28.58 18.64
C THR A 56 11.43 -28.97 19.41
N PHE A 57 10.39 -28.13 19.36
CA PHE A 57 9.11 -28.45 19.97
C PHE A 57 8.40 -29.52 19.12
N THR A 58 8.45 -30.78 19.56
CA THR A 58 7.93 -31.96 18.82
C THR A 58 6.48 -32.30 19.14
N LYS A 59 5.80 -31.50 19.97
CA LYS A 59 4.43 -31.77 20.38
C LYS A 59 3.44 -31.13 19.42
N ASP A 60 2.49 -31.92 18.92
CA ASP A 60 1.38 -31.40 18.14
C ASP A 60 0.56 -30.41 18.97
N VAL A 61 0.43 -29.17 18.47
CA VAL A 61 -0.44 -28.16 19.07
C VAL A 61 -1.85 -28.41 18.54
N PRO A 62 -2.84 -28.77 19.39
CA PRO A 62 -4.20 -28.97 18.92
C PRO A 62 -4.82 -27.62 18.53
N LEU A 63 -4.80 -27.33 17.22
CA LEU A 63 -5.44 -26.15 16.66
C LEU A 63 -6.95 -26.35 16.61
N GLN A 64 -7.69 -25.76 17.55
CA GLN A 64 -9.15 -25.67 17.46
C GLN A 64 -9.53 -24.66 16.38
N THR A 65 -9.68 -25.13 15.15
CA THR A 65 -10.09 -24.27 14.04
C THR A 65 -11.59 -23.95 14.15
N ARG A 66 -11.92 -22.65 14.08
CA ARG A 66 -13.32 -22.19 14.10
C ARG A 66 -14.03 -22.67 12.83
N LYS A 67 -15.06 -23.52 12.99
CA LYS A 67 -15.91 -23.97 11.89
C LYS A 67 -16.55 -22.76 11.21
N ARG A 68 -16.20 -22.52 9.94
CA ARG A 68 -16.84 -21.49 9.12
C ARG A 68 -18.07 -22.12 8.46
N ILE A 69 -19.24 -21.54 8.71
CA ILE A 69 -20.47 -21.92 8.02
C ILE A 69 -20.32 -21.48 6.55
N PRO A 70 -20.67 -22.31 5.56
CA PRO A 70 -20.51 -21.97 4.15
C PRO A 70 -21.63 -21.02 3.69
N TYR A 71 -21.51 -19.73 4.02
CA TYR A 71 -22.43 -18.65 3.62
C TYR A 71 -22.64 -18.54 2.10
N LYS A 72 -21.81 -19.21 1.28
CA LYS A 72 -21.98 -19.33 -0.18
C LYS A 72 -23.36 -19.86 -0.56
N TRP A 73 -23.89 -20.84 0.18
CA TRP A 73 -25.21 -21.41 -0.11
C TRP A 73 -26.37 -20.48 0.28
N ILE A 74 -26.18 -19.65 1.30
CA ILE A 74 -27.18 -18.66 1.76
C ILE A 74 -27.34 -17.54 0.72
N SER A 75 -26.23 -17.08 0.13
CA SER A 75 -26.28 -16.04 -0.90
C SER A 75 -27.03 -16.51 -2.16
N VAL A 76 -26.83 -17.75 -2.59
CA VAL A 76 -27.55 -18.32 -3.75
C VAL A 76 -29.05 -18.43 -3.45
N ALA A 77 -29.41 -18.94 -2.26
CA ALA A 77 -30.81 -19.07 -1.86
C ALA A 77 -31.53 -17.71 -1.79
N ALA A 78 -30.87 -16.66 -1.28
CA ALA A 78 -31.45 -15.32 -1.22
C ALA A 78 -31.78 -14.74 -2.60
N VAL A 79 -30.91 -14.92 -3.59
CA VAL A 79 -31.15 -14.46 -4.97
C VAL A 79 -32.34 -15.18 -5.58
N VAL A 80 -32.42 -16.51 -5.40
CA VAL A 80 -33.55 -17.32 -5.91
C VAL A 80 -34.86 -16.89 -5.26
N ALA A 81 -34.87 -16.63 -3.95
CA ALA A 81 -36.06 -16.17 -3.23
C ALA A 81 -36.52 -14.78 -3.72
N ILE A 82 -35.58 -13.85 -3.95
CA ILE A 82 -35.88 -12.52 -4.49
C ILE A 82 -36.45 -12.63 -5.91
N MET A 83 -35.84 -13.44 -6.78
CA MET A 83 -36.34 -13.66 -8.14
C MET A 83 -37.72 -14.30 -8.15
N PHE A 84 -37.97 -15.28 -7.28
CA PHE A 84 -39.28 -15.92 -7.17
C PHE A 84 -40.35 -14.94 -6.68
N GLY A 85 -40.05 -14.16 -5.65
CA GLY A 85 -40.95 -13.11 -5.16
C GLY A 85 -41.25 -12.06 -6.24
N ALA A 86 -40.22 -11.59 -6.93
CA ALA A 86 -40.33 -10.67 -8.06
C ALA A 86 -41.16 -11.25 -9.21
N TYR A 87 -40.94 -12.52 -9.59
CA TYR A 87 -41.67 -13.20 -10.66
C TYR A 87 -43.17 -13.29 -10.38
N THR A 88 -43.56 -13.51 -9.11
CA THR A 88 -44.97 -13.60 -8.73
C THR A 88 -45.69 -12.25 -8.66
N GLN A 89 -44.96 -11.14 -8.45
CA GLN A 89 -45.57 -9.81 -8.25
C GLN A 89 -45.35 -8.83 -9.41
N LEU A 90 -44.34 -9.04 -10.27
CA LEU A 90 -44.03 -8.14 -11.37
C LEU A 90 -44.67 -8.64 -12.67
N ASP A 91 -45.75 -7.97 -13.09
CA ASP A 91 -46.24 -8.05 -14.46
C ASP A 91 -45.26 -7.34 -15.42
N PHE A 92 -44.25 -8.06 -15.91
CA PHE A 92 -43.23 -7.54 -16.84
C PHE A 92 -43.78 -7.03 -18.18
N ASN A 93 -45.06 -7.27 -18.48
CA ASN A 93 -45.74 -6.82 -19.69
C ASN A 93 -46.44 -5.46 -19.55
N LYS A 94 -46.46 -4.84 -18.36
CA LYS A 94 -47.09 -3.53 -18.16
C LYS A 94 -46.10 -2.41 -18.47
N LYS A 95 -46.11 -1.90 -19.71
CA LYS A 95 -45.41 -0.66 -20.07
C LYS A 95 -46.17 0.52 -19.46
N ARG A 96 -45.63 1.14 -18.40
CA ARG A 96 -46.17 2.40 -17.86
C ARG A 96 -45.88 3.52 -18.86
N THR A 97 -46.93 4.08 -19.45
CA THR A 97 -46.88 5.26 -20.31
C THR A 97 -47.10 6.53 -19.48
N LEU A 98 -46.77 7.70 -20.01
CA LEU A 98 -46.95 8.98 -19.30
C LEU A 98 -48.40 9.21 -18.83
N ASP A 99 -49.37 8.63 -19.52
CA ASP A 99 -50.80 8.68 -19.15
C ASP A 99 -51.18 7.80 -17.93
N ASP A 100 -50.30 6.88 -17.50
CA ASP A 100 -50.50 5.99 -16.35
C ASP A 100 -49.94 6.62 -15.05
N LEU A 101 -49.34 7.83 -15.13
CA LEU A 101 -48.84 8.56 -13.97
C LEU A 101 -49.96 9.30 -13.27
N THR A 102 -49.98 9.18 -11.95
CA THR A 102 -50.84 9.99 -11.09
C THR A 102 -50.46 11.48 -11.18
N HIS A 103 -51.40 12.37 -10.82
CA HIS A 103 -51.18 13.81 -10.91
C HIS A 103 -49.95 14.28 -10.12
N GLU A 104 -49.66 13.65 -8.98
CA GLU A 104 -48.49 13.93 -8.15
C GLU A 104 -47.18 13.50 -8.81
N GLU A 105 -47.14 12.33 -9.45
CA GLU A 105 -45.96 11.84 -10.17
C GLU A 105 -45.63 12.74 -11.39
N LEU A 106 -46.65 13.26 -12.06
CA LEU A 106 -46.49 14.19 -13.19
C LEU A 106 -45.88 15.52 -12.72
N LEU A 107 -46.31 16.03 -11.56
CA LEU A 107 -45.78 17.26 -10.97
C LEU A 107 -44.30 17.06 -10.57
N ALA A 108 -43.98 15.96 -9.88
CA ALA A 108 -42.61 15.65 -9.51
C ALA A 108 -41.70 15.47 -10.74
N TYR A 109 -42.19 14.85 -11.81
CA TYR A 109 -41.47 14.71 -13.08
C TYR A 109 -41.17 16.07 -13.71
N ASN A 110 -42.17 16.95 -13.82
CA ASN A 110 -42.00 18.28 -14.39
C ASN A 110 -41.04 19.14 -13.56
N GLN A 111 -41.17 19.12 -12.23
CA GLN A 111 -40.23 19.81 -11.34
C GLN A 111 -38.80 19.30 -11.50
N THR A 112 -38.62 17.98 -11.62
CA THR A 112 -37.31 17.37 -11.86
C THR A 112 -36.74 17.80 -13.21
N LYS A 113 -37.58 17.85 -14.26
CA LYS A 113 -37.17 18.30 -15.59
C LYS A 113 -36.70 19.76 -15.56
N GLU A 114 -37.41 20.63 -14.85
CA GLU A 114 -37.02 22.03 -14.66
C GLU A 114 -35.70 22.15 -13.87
N ALA A 115 -35.57 21.40 -12.77
CA ALA A 115 -34.35 21.40 -11.96
C ALA A 115 -33.13 20.92 -12.77
N LEU A 116 -33.28 19.84 -13.56
CA LEU A 116 -32.23 19.36 -14.46
C LEU A 116 -31.91 20.36 -15.56
N GLY A 117 -32.91 21.07 -16.09
CA GLY A 117 -32.71 22.17 -17.04
C GLY A 117 -31.89 23.32 -16.45
N LEU A 118 -32.16 23.69 -15.20
CA LEU A 118 -31.36 24.70 -14.48
C LEU A 118 -29.93 24.25 -14.25
N ILE A 119 -29.71 23.00 -13.83
CA ILE A 119 -28.37 22.42 -13.66
C ILE A 119 -27.63 22.43 -15.00
N SER A 120 -28.27 22.00 -16.09
CA SER A 120 -27.68 22.02 -17.43
C SER A 120 -27.28 23.43 -17.86
N SER A 121 -28.13 24.43 -17.58
CA SER A 121 -27.83 25.83 -17.89
C SER A 121 -26.62 26.34 -17.10
N LYS A 122 -26.54 26.01 -15.80
CA LYS A 122 -25.40 26.39 -14.94
C LYS A 122 -24.10 25.69 -15.33
N LEU A 123 -24.14 24.43 -15.73
CA LEU A 123 -22.97 23.71 -16.24
C LEU A 123 -22.47 24.32 -17.55
N ASN A 124 -23.38 24.65 -18.47
CA ASN A 124 -23.01 25.28 -19.73
C ASN A 124 -22.40 26.67 -19.50
N GLN A 125 -22.96 27.47 -18.58
CA GLN A 125 -22.38 28.74 -18.16
C GLN A 125 -20.98 28.56 -17.52
N GLY A 126 -20.83 27.62 -16.58
CA GLY A 126 -19.56 27.34 -15.92
C GLY A 126 -18.48 26.80 -16.85
N SER A 127 -18.85 26.05 -17.89
CA SER A 127 -17.93 25.55 -18.92
C SER A 127 -17.22 26.71 -19.65
N THR A 128 -17.89 27.85 -19.85
CA THR A 128 -17.27 29.02 -20.48
C THR A 128 -16.20 29.66 -19.59
N SER A 129 -16.36 29.61 -18.26
CA SER A 129 -15.35 30.08 -17.30
C SER A 129 -14.11 29.18 -17.24
N LEU A 130 -14.15 27.96 -17.77
CA LEU A 130 -12.95 27.12 -17.89
C LEU A 130 -12.04 27.55 -19.06
N ASN A 131 -12.53 28.38 -19.99
CA ASN A 131 -11.70 28.92 -21.07
C ASN A 131 -10.58 29.84 -20.54
N VAL A 132 -10.80 30.58 -19.44
CA VAL A 132 -9.73 31.39 -18.83
C VAL A 132 -8.65 30.54 -18.16
N LEU A 133 -9.00 29.36 -17.63
CA LEU A 133 -8.00 28.41 -17.12
C LEU A 133 -7.19 27.79 -18.26
N THR A 134 -7.86 27.50 -19.39
CA THR A 134 -7.21 27.02 -20.61
C THR A 134 -6.22 28.07 -21.15
N LEU A 135 -6.65 29.32 -21.24
CA LEU A 135 -5.80 30.44 -21.67
C LEU A 135 -4.62 30.69 -20.71
N ALA A 136 -4.84 30.57 -19.40
CA ALA A 136 -3.77 30.69 -18.41
C ALA A 136 -2.74 29.57 -18.53
N GLY A 137 -3.20 28.33 -18.81
CA GLY A 137 -2.31 27.19 -19.11
C GLY A 137 -1.47 27.43 -20.36
N GLU A 138 -2.09 27.88 -21.46
CA GLU A 138 -1.36 28.20 -22.70
C GLU A 138 -0.29 29.27 -22.47
N LYS A 139 -0.61 30.34 -21.72
CA LYS A 139 0.35 31.40 -21.41
C LYS A 139 1.47 30.96 -20.46
N PHE A 140 1.18 30.03 -19.56
CA PHE A 140 2.19 29.43 -18.71
C PHE A 140 3.18 28.58 -19.52
N ASP A 141 2.68 27.75 -20.44
CA ASP A 141 3.51 26.92 -21.33
C ASP A 141 4.39 27.77 -22.26
N GLU A 142 3.84 28.86 -22.82
CA GLU A 142 4.64 29.86 -23.57
C GLU A 142 5.80 30.42 -22.72
N GLY A 143 5.54 30.75 -21.46
CA GLY A 143 6.56 31.26 -20.53
C GLY A 143 7.64 30.23 -20.20
N VAL A 144 7.26 28.98 -19.99
CA VAL A 144 8.21 27.87 -19.76
C VAL A 144 9.13 27.67 -20.96
N GLN A 145 8.61 27.78 -22.19
CA GLN A 145 9.43 27.70 -23.41
C GLN A 145 10.44 28.85 -23.52
N GLN A 146 10.04 30.07 -23.16
CA GLN A 146 10.96 31.23 -23.16
C GLN A 146 12.09 31.07 -22.13
N VAL A 147 11.81 30.50 -20.95
CA VAL A 147 12.84 30.17 -19.95
C VAL A 147 13.85 29.14 -20.49
N GLY A 148 13.39 28.18 -21.30
CA GLY A 148 14.26 27.23 -21.99
C GLY A 148 15.28 27.90 -22.94
N GLN A 149 14.88 28.98 -23.63
CA GLN A 149 15.79 29.76 -24.48
C GLN A 149 16.87 30.50 -23.65
N ILE A 150 16.52 30.95 -22.44
CA ILE A 150 17.47 31.57 -21.52
C ILE A 150 18.50 30.55 -21.00
N ASP A 151 18.07 29.32 -20.72
CA ASP A 151 18.98 28.22 -20.34
C ASP A 151 19.98 27.89 -21.48
N GLU A 152 19.50 27.85 -22.72
CA GLU A 152 20.37 27.63 -23.89
C GLU A 152 21.35 28.79 -24.12
N PHE A 153 20.89 30.03 -23.95
CA PHE A 153 21.74 31.22 -23.97
C PHE A 153 22.81 31.19 -22.87
N SER A 154 22.46 30.76 -21.66
CA SER A 154 23.41 30.60 -20.56
C SER A 154 24.44 29.51 -20.86
N LYS A 155 24.03 28.36 -21.41
CA LYS A 155 24.94 27.27 -21.79
C LYS A 155 25.92 27.68 -22.90
N THR A 156 25.45 28.41 -23.91
CA THR A 156 26.31 28.90 -24.99
C THR A 156 27.30 29.95 -24.48
N THR A 157 26.84 30.86 -23.62
CA THR A 157 27.69 31.84 -22.92
C THR A 157 28.76 31.12 -22.09
N ASP A 158 28.37 30.19 -21.22
CA ASP A 158 29.28 29.39 -20.39
C ASP A 158 30.33 28.64 -21.23
N LYS A 159 29.93 28.08 -22.38
CA LYS A 159 30.84 27.36 -23.29
C LYS A 159 31.88 28.28 -23.94
N ILE A 160 31.52 29.54 -24.23
CA ILE A 160 32.43 30.54 -24.79
C ILE A 160 33.42 31.04 -23.71
N PHE A 161 32.96 31.23 -22.48
CA PHE A 161 33.76 31.84 -21.41
C PHE A 161 34.56 30.85 -20.55
N LYS A 162 34.20 29.55 -20.50
CA LYS A 162 34.96 28.52 -19.75
C LYS A 162 36.15 27.91 -20.51
N ASN A 163 36.40 28.30 -21.76
CA ASN A 163 37.49 27.75 -22.57
C ASN A 163 38.75 28.66 -22.63
N LYS A 164 39.05 29.35 -21.52
CA LYS A 164 40.30 30.09 -21.29
C LYS A 164 40.99 29.57 -20.04
#